data_AF-A0A6J6DX31-F1
#
_entry.id   AF-A0A6J6DX31-F1
#
_cell.length_a   1.000
_cell.length_b   1.000
_cell.length_c   1.000
_cell.angle_alpha   90.00
_cell.angle_beta   90.00
_cell.angle_gamma   90.00
#
_symmetry.space_group_name_H-M   'P 1'
#
loop_
_entity.id
_entity.type
_entity.pdbx_description
1 polymer ?
#
loop_
_entity_poly.entity_id
_entity_poly.type
_entity_poly.pdbx_seq_one_letter_code
_entity_poly.pdbx_strand_id
1 'polypeptide(L)'
;MGVVIGATAVVGDDVMIYHDVTLGARGIGSGKRHPTIGNNVVIGAGARVLGDIKVGEGAKISANMVVTKEVPAKTSVDSSEFFVI
;
A
#
# COMPACT_ATOMS: atom_id res chain seq x y z
N MET A 1 -1.21 13.22 -11.97
CA MET A 1 -1.36 11.77 -11.74
C MET A 1 -2.21 11.57 -10.49
N GLY A 2 -2.72 10.37 -10.22
CA GLY A 2 -3.78 10.15 -9.22
C GLY A 2 -3.67 8.81 -8.49
N VAL A 3 -4.64 8.53 -7.63
CA VAL A 3 -4.70 7.27 -6.86
C VAL A 3 -5.29 6.16 -7.72
N VAL A 4 -4.66 4.97 -7.69
CA VAL A 4 -5.16 3.76 -8.34
C VAL A 4 -5.55 2.72 -7.29
N ILE A 5 -6.83 2.34 -7.26
CA ILE A 5 -7.35 1.30 -6.37
C ILE A 5 -7.80 0.10 -7.21
N GLY A 6 -7.15 -1.03 -7.02
CA GLY A 6 -7.46 -2.25 -7.75
C GLY A 6 -8.78 -2.91 -7.32
N ALA A 7 -9.36 -3.68 -8.23
CA ALA A 7 -10.74 -4.20 -8.12
C ALA A 7 -11.04 -5.06 -6.87
N THR A 8 -10.03 -5.67 -6.26
CA THR A 8 -10.20 -6.51 -5.06
C THR A 8 -9.45 -5.94 -3.84
N ALA A 9 -9.07 -4.66 -3.91
CA ALA A 9 -8.45 -4.01 -2.78
C ALA A 9 -9.50 -3.85 -1.68
N VAL A 10 -9.08 -3.98 -0.43
CA VAL A 10 -9.90 -3.64 0.73
C VAL A 10 -9.20 -2.50 1.44
N VAL A 11 -9.94 -1.44 1.74
CA VAL A 11 -9.45 -0.28 2.47
C VAL A 11 -10.29 -0.17 3.74
N GLY A 12 -9.63 -0.22 4.89
CA GLY A 12 -10.26 -0.04 6.19
C GLY A 12 -10.64 1.41 6.46
N ASP A 13 -11.02 1.67 7.70
CA ASP A 13 -11.46 2.99 8.15
C ASP A 13 -10.27 3.92 8.43
N ASP A 14 -10.49 5.23 8.25
CA ASP A 14 -9.51 6.29 8.56
C ASP A 14 -8.14 6.11 7.89
N VAL A 15 -8.12 5.55 6.68
CA VAL A 15 -6.90 5.39 5.88
C VAL A 15 -6.60 6.69 5.13
N MET A 16 -5.36 7.16 5.25
CA MET A 16 -4.85 8.30 4.49
C MET A 16 -4.04 7.81 3.28
N ILE A 17 -4.52 8.15 2.07
CA ILE A 17 -3.86 7.80 0.81
C ILE A 17 -3.44 9.09 0.10
N TYR A 18 -2.14 9.31 -0.06
CA TYR A 18 -1.60 10.46 -0.79
C TYR A 18 -1.66 10.26 -2.31
N HIS A 19 -1.35 11.31 -3.06
CA HIS A 19 -1.32 11.27 -4.53
C HIS A 19 -0.35 10.20 -5.06
N ASP A 20 -0.63 9.70 -6.27
CA ASP A 20 0.18 8.72 -7.00
C ASP A 20 0.37 7.36 -6.31
N VAL A 21 -0.43 7.06 -5.28
CA VAL A 21 -0.46 5.74 -4.67
C VAL A 21 -1.13 4.72 -5.58
N THR A 22 -0.57 3.51 -5.62
CA THR A 22 -1.16 2.34 -6.30
C THR A 22 -1.41 1.19 -5.33
N LEU A 23 -2.67 0.76 -5.21
CA LEU A 23 -3.07 -0.51 -4.57
C LEU A 23 -3.31 -1.56 -5.67
N GLY A 24 -2.22 -2.20 -6.11
CA GLY A 24 -2.17 -2.95 -7.36
C GLY A 24 -2.03 -4.47 -7.20
N ALA A 25 -2.18 -5.19 -8.31
CA ALA A 25 -1.85 -6.60 -8.38
C ALA A 25 -0.37 -6.79 -8.76
N ARG A 26 0.24 -7.89 -8.31
CA ARG A 26 1.61 -8.26 -8.73
C ARG A 26 1.64 -8.99 -10.09
N GLY A 27 0.53 -9.59 -10.49
CA GLY A 27 0.43 -10.37 -11.73
C GLY A 27 -1.00 -10.40 -12.28
N ILE A 28 -1.14 -11.08 -13.42
CA ILE A 28 -2.42 -11.22 -14.14
C ILE A 28 -3.08 -12.51 -13.67
N GLY A 29 -4.18 -12.39 -12.93
CA GLY A 29 -4.96 -13.54 -12.43
C GLY A 29 -6.34 -13.10 -11.95
N SER A 30 -7.27 -14.03 -11.80
CA SER A 30 -8.60 -13.76 -11.23
C SER A 30 -8.60 -13.94 -9.71
N GLY A 31 -9.65 -13.46 -9.04
CA GLY A 31 -9.79 -13.57 -7.58
C GLY A 31 -9.06 -12.49 -6.79
N LYS A 32 -8.88 -12.72 -5.50
CA LYS A 32 -8.22 -11.78 -4.58
C LYS A 32 -6.75 -11.65 -4.97
N ARG A 33 -6.36 -10.44 -5.40
CA ARG A 33 -5.01 -10.16 -5.94
C ARG A 33 -4.47 -8.77 -5.62
N HIS A 34 -5.24 -7.97 -4.89
CA HIS A 34 -4.91 -6.61 -4.50
C HIS A 34 -4.88 -6.51 -2.98
N PRO A 35 -4.21 -5.49 -2.41
CA PRO A 35 -3.92 -5.44 -0.99
C PRO A 35 -5.16 -5.35 -0.10
N THR A 36 -4.96 -5.70 1.17
CA THR A 36 -5.89 -5.41 2.26
C THR A 36 -5.23 -4.41 3.20
N ILE A 37 -5.77 -3.20 3.26
CA ILE A 37 -5.28 -2.09 4.08
C ILE A 37 -6.10 -2.03 5.36
N GLY A 38 -5.44 -2.17 6.52
CA GLY A 38 -6.07 -2.05 7.83
C GLY A 38 -6.43 -0.60 8.19
N ASN A 39 -7.13 -0.43 9.31
CA ASN A 39 -7.59 0.89 9.76
C ASN A 39 -6.42 1.80 10.15
N ASN A 40 -6.63 3.12 10.10
CA ASN A 40 -5.64 4.13 10.53
C ASN A 40 -4.27 4.05 9.80
N VAL A 41 -4.22 3.42 8.62
CA VAL A 41 -2.99 3.31 7.83
C VAL A 41 -2.72 4.62 7.10
N VAL A 42 -1.44 4.99 7.01
CA VAL A 42 -0.98 6.13 6.18
C VAL A 42 -0.12 5.60 5.04
N ILE A 43 -0.48 5.95 3.80
CA ILE A 43 0.25 5.54 2.59
C ILE A 43 0.80 6.78 1.89
N GLY A 44 2.11 7.00 2.01
CA GLY A 44 2.82 8.14 1.45
C GLY A 44 2.74 8.25 -0.07
N ALA A 45 2.98 9.46 -0.58
CA ALA A 45 2.84 9.77 -2.01
C ALA A 45 3.69 8.85 -2.89
N GLY A 46 3.16 8.42 -4.03
CA GLY A 46 3.87 7.57 -4.99
C GLY A 46 4.13 6.12 -4.55
N ALA A 47 3.68 5.72 -3.35
CA ALA A 47 3.87 4.35 -2.87
C ALA A 47 3.04 3.33 -3.67
N ARG A 48 3.60 2.14 -3.89
CA ARG A 48 2.99 1.04 -4.62
C ARG A 48 2.88 -0.17 -3.68
N VAL A 49 1.66 -0.52 -3.29
CA VAL A 49 1.38 -1.72 -2.50
C VAL A 49 0.81 -2.78 -3.44
N LEU A 50 1.52 -3.88 -3.62
CA LEU A 50 1.29 -4.81 -4.73
C LEU A 50 1.05 -6.25 -4.25
N GLY A 51 -0.06 -6.84 -4.70
CA GLY A 51 -0.43 -8.24 -4.45
C GLY A 51 -1.49 -8.42 -3.37
N ASP A 52 -1.91 -9.67 -3.16
CA ASP A 52 -2.76 -10.04 -2.03
C ASP A 52 -1.91 -10.10 -0.75
N ILE A 53 -1.64 -8.91 -0.21
CA ILE A 53 -0.87 -8.72 1.02
C ILE A 53 -1.65 -7.87 2.00
N LYS A 54 -1.41 -8.07 3.29
CA LYS A 54 -2.01 -7.27 4.36
C LYS A 54 -1.07 -6.15 4.81
N VAL A 55 -1.61 -4.93 4.92
CA VAL A 55 -0.99 -3.82 5.64
C VAL A 55 -1.74 -3.66 6.96
N GLY A 56 -1.07 -3.95 8.07
CA GLY A 56 -1.67 -3.96 9.39
C GLY A 56 -2.16 -2.59 9.85
N GLU A 57 -3.12 -2.59 10.76
CA GLU A 57 -3.70 -1.37 11.35
C GLU A 57 -2.62 -0.43 11.89
N GLY A 58 -2.78 0.87 11.64
CA GLY A 58 -1.88 1.91 12.14
C GLY A 58 -0.48 1.88 11.51
N ALA A 59 -0.25 1.04 10.49
CA ALA A 59 1.01 1.02 9.77
C ALA A 59 1.19 2.29 8.93
N LYS A 60 2.45 2.66 8.70
CA LYS A 60 2.82 3.81 7.87
C LYS A 60 3.75 3.36 6.75
N ILE A 61 3.41 3.70 5.52
CA ILE A 61 4.23 3.43 4.33
C ILE A 61 4.85 4.74 3.86
N SER A 62 6.18 4.83 3.83
CA SER A 62 6.90 5.99 3.32
C SER A 62 6.62 6.24 1.84
N ALA A 63 6.82 7.49 1.40
CA ALA A 63 6.66 7.89 0.01
C ALA A 63 7.54 7.04 -0.93
N ASN A 64 7.06 6.80 -2.15
CA ASN A 64 7.72 6.03 -3.21
C ASN A 64 8.10 4.58 -2.88
N MET A 65 7.68 4.02 -1.74
CA MET A 65 7.94 2.63 -1.39
C MET A 65 7.23 1.64 -2.32
N VAL A 66 7.90 0.53 -2.64
CA VAL A 66 7.28 -0.62 -3.31
C VAL A 66 7.13 -1.76 -2.32
N VAL A 67 5.91 -1.97 -1.82
CA VAL A 67 5.57 -2.95 -0.80
C VAL A 67 5.00 -4.19 -1.46
N THR A 68 5.67 -5.33 -1.26
CA THR A 68 5.29 -6.62 -1.86
C THR A 68 5.20 -7.77 -0.85
N LYS A 69 5.35 -7.45 0.43
CA LYS A 69 5.24 -8.38 1.57
C LYS A 69 4.30 -7.76 2.60
N GLU A 70 3.74 -8.60 3.45
CA GLU A 70 2.88 -8.12 4.54
C GLU A 70 3.62 -7.13 5.45
N VAL A 71 2.87 -6.14 5.96
CA VAL A 71 3.36 -5.11 6.87
C VAL A 71 2.66 -5.30 8.21
N PRO A 72 3.39 -5.55 9.32
CA PRO A 72 2.77 -5.72 10.62
C PRO A 72 2.06 -4.44 11.11
N ALA A 73 1.06 -4.60 11.97
CA ALA A 73 0.35 -3.47 12.56
C ALA A 73 1.28 -2.56 13.37
N LYS A 74 0.97 -1.26 13.38
CA LYS A 74 1.70 -0.22 14.14
C LYS A 74 3.20 -0.14 13.84
N THR A 75 3.61 -0.55 12.62
CA THR A 75 4.98 -0.43 12.14
C THR A 75 5.11 0.65 11.07
N SER A 76 6.32 1.12 10.84
CA SER A 76 6.62 2.02 9.71
C SER A 76 7.52 1.29 8.72
N VAL A 77 7.12 1.25 7.46
CA VAL A 77 7.95 0.80 6.35
C VAL A 77 8.66 2.02 5.81
N ASP A 78 9.91 2.15 6.20
CA ASP A 78 10.80 3.19 5.76
C ASP A 78 12.10 2.54 5.28
N SER A 79 12.59 2.96 4.11
CA SER A 79 13.96 2.67 3.70
C SER A 79 14.66 4.00 3.59
N SER A 80 15.38 4.34 4.65
CA SER A 80 16.21 5.54 4.72
C SER A 80 17.48 5.36 3.88
N GLU A 81 17.39 5.10 2.57
CA GLU A 81 18.46 5.36 1.58
C GLU A 81 17.84 5.54 0.19
N PHE A 82 18.20 6.66 -0.44
CA PHE A 82 17.81 7.19 -1.75
C PHE A 82 17.13 6.21 -2.73
N PHE A 83 15.86 6.47 -3.01
CA PHE A 83 15.22 6.05 -4.26
C PHE A 83 14.92 7.29 -5.09
N VAL A 84 15.78 7.59 -6.06
CA VAL A 84 15.54 8.60 -7.10
C VAL A 84 14.69 7.94 -8.17
N ILE A 85 13.50 8.50 -8.44
CA ILE A 85 12.75 8.27 -9.68
C ILE A 85 13.00 9.43 -10.63
#